data_AF-A0A7K5LB01-F1
#
_entry.id   AF-A0A7K5LB01-F1
#
_cell.length_a   1.000
_cell.length_b   1.000
_cell.length_c   1.000
_cell.angle_alpha   90.00
_cell.angle_beta   90.00
_cell.angle_gamma   90.00
#
_symmetry.space_group_name_H-M   'P 1'
#
loop_
_entity.id
_entity.type
_entity.pdbx_description
1 polymer ?
#
loop_
_entity_poly.entity_id
_entity_poly.type
_entity_poly.pdbx_seq_one_letter_code
_entity_poly.pdbx_strand_id
1 'polypeptide(L)'
;VLIVLYVISLAGGTLGIIMMSQRLFQRWSQSVMTLLIINLLVLHAFLLLSIPFRLSYYILGEWKFGRFTCRLASAIIYLHMYATFAFYVAIIIARLLRLEFRKCYTAAWVGAVWLLGALVITPVLLSYYGTSKPHKPSECFQFHRELQEAHMVMANYCLIGILVAVCAVLTVIQLTVIYRVAVKYWPDISSHVEFRAQAKSFFFILVTLVCFTPHHVFRVYYIQNYSLDKDHKLLLYNEVFLAFTTMCCLDMLCFVAGISH
;
A
#
# COMPACT_ATOMS: atom_id res chain seq x y z
N VAL A 1 -1.14 18.76 8.90
CA VAL A 1 -1.75 17.47 8.51
C VAL A 1 -0.72 16.44 8.08
N LEU A 2 0.07 16.69 7.03
CA LEU A 2 1.08 15.75 6.52
C LEU A 2 2.04 15.22 7.59
N ILE A 3 2.64 16.12 8.37
CA ILE A 3 3.52 15.78 9.50
C ILE A 3 2.85 14.80 10.46
N VAL A 4 1.59 15.06 10.83
CA VAL A 4 0.82 14.22 11.77
C VAL A 4 0.60 12.82 11.19
N LEU A 5 0.19 12.72 9.92
CA LEU A 5 -0.02 11.43 9.26
C LEU A 5 1.28 10.62 9.22
N TYR A 6 2.38 11.24 8.79
CA TYR A 6 3.67 10.54 8.73
C TYR A 6 4.21 10.13 10.10
N VAL A 7 4.01 10.95 11.15
CA VAL A 7 4.39 10.58 12.53
C VAL A 7 3.58 9.39 13.04
N ILE A 8 2.26 9.38 12.79
CA ILE A 8 1.39 8.26 13.18
C ILE A 8 1.80 6.99 12.42
N SER A 9 1.99 7.06 11.11
CA SER A 9 2.47 5.93 10.31
C SER A 9 3.83 5.44 10.79
N LEU A 10 4.75 6.34 11.11
CA LEU A 10 6.08 5.97 11.60
C LEU A 10 6.01 5.26 12.95
N ALA A 11 5.34 5.85 13.94
CA ALA A 11 5.24 5.29 15.28
C ALA A 11 4.42 3.99 15.31
N GLY A 12 3.24 4.00 14.69
CA GLY A 12 2.35 2.84 14.70
C GLY A 12 2.83 1.70 13.79
N GLY A 13 3.40 2.03 12.63
CA GLY A 13 3.97 1.04 11.73
C GLY A 13 5.23 0.37 12.29
N THR A 14 6.12 1.13 12.94
CA THR A 14 7.30 0.54 13.61
C THR A 14 6.88 -0.41 14.74
N LEU A 15 5.93 0.01 15.58
CA LEU A 15 5.36 -0.84 16.63
C LEU A 15 4.71 -2.11 16.04
N GLY A 16 3.92 -1.96 14.96
CA GLY A 16 3.28 -3.06 14.26
C GLY A 16 4.28 -4.08 13.71
N ILE A 17 5.36 -3.63 13.07
CA ILE A 17 6.42 -4.52 12.57
C ILE A 17 7.09 -5.27 13.73
N ILE A 18 7.43 -4.58 14.83
CA ILE A 18 8.08 -5.21 15.99
C ILE A 18 7.17 -6.29 16.57
N MET A 19 5.92 -5.96 16.87
CA MET A 19 4.96 -6.90 17.46
C MET A 19 4.69 -8.10 16.53
N MET A 20 4.50 -7.86 15.23
CA MET A 20 4.24 -8.94 14.28
C MET A 20 5.47 -9.82 14.10
N SER A 21 6.67 -9.25 14.06
CA SER A 21 7.93 -10.00 13.97
C SER A 21 8.13 -10.92 15.18
N GLN A 22 7.87 -10.41 16.39
CA GLN A 22 7.92 -11.22 17.62
C GLN A 22 6.94 -12.39 17.57
N ARG A 23 5.70 -12.16 17.08
CA ARG A 23 4.70 -13.22 16.91
C ARG A 23 5.12 -14.26 15.89
N LEU A 24 5.66 -13.82 14.76
CA LEU A 24 6.16 -14.71 13.70
C LEU A 24 7.33 -15.56 14.19
N PHE A 25 8.22 -15.00 15.01
CA PHE A 25 9.33 -15.73 15.61
C PHE A 25 8.83 -16.80 16.60
N GLN A 26 7.86 -16.46 17.45
CA GLN A 26 7.27 -17.40 18.42
C GLN A 26 6.45 -18.52 17.77
N ARG A 27 5.76 -18.22 16.67
CA ARG A 27 4.84 -19.16 15.98
C ARG A 27 5.28 -19.38 14.53
N TRP A 28 6.58 -19.61 14.35
CA TRP A 28 7.13 -19.79 13.01
C TRP A 28 6.50 -21.01 12.34
N SER A 29 5.93 -20.79 11.16
CA SER A 29 5.40 -21.86 10.32
C SER A 29 5.91 -21.65 8.90
N GLN A 30 6.30 -22.71 8.20
CA GLN A 30 6.67 -22.61 6.78
C GLN A 30 5.43 -22.57 5.88
N SER A 31 4.41 -21.80 6.24
CA SER A 31 3.17 -21.67 5.49
C SER A 31 3.26 -20.58 4.42
N VAL A 32 2.45 -20.71 3.37
CA VAL A 32 2.27 -19.68 2.34
C VAL A 32 1.85 -18.35 2.96
N MET A 33 0.95 -18.38 3.93
CA MET A 33 0.48 -17.19 4.63
C MET A 33 1.60 -16.48 5.39
N THR A 34 2.45 -17.24 6.10
CA THR A 34 3.64 -16.69 6.77
C THR A 34 4.59 -16.02 5.78
N LEU A 35 4.82 -16.62 4.62
CA LEU A 35 5.66 -16.04 3.57
C LEU A 35 5.07 -14.72 3.02
N LEU A 36 3.78 -14.67 2.73
CA LEU A 36 3.11 -13.44 2.25
C LEU A 36 3.17 -12.32 3.29
N ILE A 37 2.93 -12.65 4.56
CA ILE A 37 3.01 -11.70 5.67
C ILE A 37 4.44 -11.16 5.85
N ILE A 38 5.48 -12.01 5.78
CA ILE A 38 6.88 -11.55 5.88
C ILE A 38 7.20 -10.54 4.77
N ASN A 39 6.74 -10.79 3.54
CA ASN A 39 6.95 -9.85 2.45
C ASN A 39 6.22 -8.51 2.68
N LEU A 40 5.02 -8.53 3.25
CA LEU A 40 4.35 -7.30 3.70
C LEU A 40 5.17 -6.55 4.75
N LEU A 41 5.71 -7.24 5.75
CA LEU A 41 6.58 -6.61 6.76
C LEU A 41 7.80 -5.92 6.11
N VAL A 42 8.43 -6.57 5.13
CA VAL A 42 9.56 -6.00 4.39
C VAL A 42 9.14 -4.74 3.61
N LEU A 43 7.98 -4.77 2.94
CA LEU A 43 7.43 -3.59 2.26
C LEU A 43 7.16 -2.44 3.24
N HIS A 44 6.53 -2.72 4.37
CA HIS A 44 6.29 -1.71 5.40
C HIS A 44 7.61 -1.15 5.94
N ALA A 45 8.63 -1.98 6.14
CA ALA A 45 9.94 -1.51 6.56
C ALA A 45 10.57 -0.53 5.56
N PHE A 46 10.49 -0.82 4.25
CA PHE A 46 10.96 0.11 3.21
C PHE A 46 10.19 1.43 3.22
N LEU A 47 8.86 1.38 3.37
CA LEU A 47 8.05 2.59 3.50
C LEU A 47 8.48 3.41 4.72
N LEU A 48 8.55 2.78 5.89
CA LEU A 48 8.92 3.44 7.15
C LEU A 48 10.32 4.06 7.09
N LEU A 49 11.26 3.42 6.40
CA LEU A 49 12.60 3.99 6.18
C LEU A 49 12.56 5.25 5.30
N SER A 50 11.60 5.35 4.37
CA SER A 50 11.45 6.54 3.52
C SER A 50 10.75 7.72 4.20
N ILE A 51 9.93 7.46 5.23
CA ILE A 51 9.13 8.48 5.92
C ILE A 51 9.98 9.60 6.57
N PRO A 52 11.09 9.31 7.30
CA PRO A 52 11.93 10.34 7.91
C PRO A 52 12.42 11.42 6.93
N PHE A 53 12.73 11.04 5.69
CA PHE A 53 13.16 12.00 4.66
C PHE A 53 12.02 12.96 4.27
N ARG A 54 10.80 12.43 4.11
CA ARG A 54 9.60 13.24 3.86
C ARG A 54 9.27 14.13 5.05
N LEU A 55 9.37 13.60 6.25
CA LEU A 55 9.12 14.35 7.48
C LEU A 55 10.09 15.52 7.63
N SER A 56 11.38 15.28 7.36
CA SER A 56 12.41 16.33 7.34
C SER A 56 12.09 17.43 6.33
N TYR A 57 11.65 17.08 5.13
CA TYR A 57 11.22 18.05 4.11
C TYR A 57 10.05 18.92 4.58
N TYR A 58 8.99 18.31 5.14
CA TYR A 58 7.82 19.05 5.58
C TYR A 58 8.04 19.89 6.86
N ILE A 59 9.04 19.54 7.68
CA ILE A 59 9.43 20.33 8.86
C ILE A 59 10.35 21.49 8.48
N LEU A 60 11.37 21.23 7.65
CA LEU A 60 12.39 22.22 7.30
C LEU A 60 11.96 23.14 6.14
N GLY A 61 10.96 22.74 5.35
CA GLY A 61 10.53 23.44 4.15
C GLY A 61 11.51 23.35 2.97
N GLU A 62 12.60 22.57 3.12
CA GLU A 62 13.62 22.39 2.10
C GLU A 62 14.16 20.96 2.04
N TRP A 63 14.50 20.51 0.84
CA TRP A 63 15.08 19.19 0.60
C TRP A 63 16.62 19.23 0.62
N LYS A 64 17.26 18.48 1.53
CA LYS A 64 18.72 18.45 1.71
C LYS A 64 19.42 17.18 1.24
N PHE A 65 18.67 16.13 0.88
CA PHE A 65 19.22 14.78 0.69
C PHE A 65 19.62 14.47 -0.77
N GLY A 66 19.66 15.49 -1.62
CA GLY A 66 20.00 15.36 -3.04
C GLY A 66 18.88 14.76 -3.90
N ARG A 67 19.02 14.90 -5.22
CA ARG A 67 17.98 14.52 -6.20
C ARG A 67 17.69 13.02 -6.23
N PHE A 68 18.72 12.18 -6.10
CA PHE A 68 18.56 10.73 -6.11
C PHE A 68 17.63 10.26 -4.98
N THR A 69 17.89 10.73 -3.75
CA THR A 69 17.07 10.38 -2.58
C THR A 69 15.63 10.88 -2.71
N CYS A 70 15.42 12.06 -3.33
CA CYS A 70 14.08 12.58 -3.60
C CYS A 70 13.29 11.63 -4.53
N ARG A 71 13.91 11.20 -5.62
CA ARG A 71 13.32 10.24 -6.57
C ARG A 71 13.08 8.89 -5.92
N LEU A 72 14.03 8.41 -5.12
CA LEU A 72 13.92 7.14 -4.41
C LEU A 72 12.79 7.16 -3.36
N ALA A 73 12.70 8.19 -2.54
CA ALA A 73 11.62 8.36 -1.56
C ALA A 73 10.24 8.53 -2.22
N SER A 74 10.20 9.11 -3.43
CA SER A 74 9.00 9.12 -4.26
C SER A 74 8.67 7.72 -4.81
N ALA A 75 9.65 6.99 -5.32
CA ALA A 75 9.43 5.66 -5.87
C ALA A 75 8.97 4.66 -4.79
N ILE A 76 9.55 4.72 -3.59
CA ILE A 76 9.24 3.79 -2.50
C ILE A 76 7.75 3.83 -2.12
N ILE A 77 7.10 4.99 -2.04
CA ILE A 77 5.69 5.06 -1.61
C ILE A 77 4.74 4.43 -2.64
N TYR A 78 4.99 4.63 -3.94
CA TYR A 78 4.19 4.03 -5.00
C TYR A 78 4.48 2.53 -5.13
N LEU A 79 5.76 2.13 -5.07
CA LEU A 79 6.14 0.71 -5.08
C LEU A 79 5.51 -0.02 -3.89
N HIS A 80 5.58 0.59 -2.70
CA HIS A 80 4.95 0.10 -1.48
C HIS A 80 3.44 -0.09 -1.69
N MET A 81 2.73 0.95 -2.15
CA MET A 81 1.28 0.89 -2.35
C MET A 81 0.85 -0.25 -3.28
N TYR A 82 1.46 -0.35 -4.46
CA TYR A 82 1.08 -1.37 -5.45
C TYR A 82 1.56 -2.78 -5.07
N ALA A 83 2.74 -2.92 -4.47
CA ALA A 83 3.21 -4.22 -4.01
C ALA A 83 2.35 -4.72 -2.84
N THR A 84 2.06 -3.87 -1.85
CA THR A 84 1.17 -4.21 -0.72
C THR A 84 -0.21 -4.61 -1.22
N PHE A 85 -0.78 -3.88 -2.19
CA PHE A 85 -2.05 -4.26 -2.82
C PHE A 85 -1.97 -5.67 -3.44
N ALA A 86 -0.92 -5.97 -4.21
CA ALA A 86 -0.72 -7.30 -4.78
C ALA A 86 -0.66 -8.39 -3.70
N PHE A 87 0.07 -8.16 -2.61
CA PHE A 87 0.19 -9.12 -1.50
C PHE A 87 -1.15 -9.31 -0.78
N TYR A 88 -1.94 -8.25 -0.56
CA TYR A 88 -3.29 -8.38 -0.02
C TYR A 88 -4.19 -9.22 -0.92
N VAL A 89 -4.17 -8.97 -2.23
CA VAL A 89 -4.92 -9.79 -3.21
C VAL A 89 -4.51 -11.26 -3.11
N ALA A 90 -3.21 -11.56 -3.03
CA ALA A 90 -2.72 -12.93 -2.87
C ALA A 90 -3.19 -13.58 -1.56
N ILE A 91 -3.17 -12.85 -0.45
CA ILE A 91 -3.70 -13.32 0.86
C ILE A 91 -5.19 -13.64 0.75
N ILE A 92 -5.97 -12.74 0.15
CA ILE A 92 -7.42 -12.89 0.01
C ILE A 92 -7.76 -14.09 -0.87
N ILE A 93 -7.09 -14.25 -2.01
CA ILE A 93 -7.31 -15.37 -2.95
C ILE A 93 -6.93 -16.70 -2.29
N ALA A 94 -5.78 -16.76 -1.61
CA ALA A 94 -5.34 -17.96 -0.89
C ALA A 94 -6.40 -18.40 0.14
N ARG A 95 -7.03 -17.45 0.82
CA ARG A 95 -8.09 -17.70 1.80
C ARG A 95 -9.43 -18.09 1.16
N LEU A 96 -9.84 -17.43 0.08
CA LEU A 96 -11.10 -17.70 -0.62
C LEU A 96 -11.15 -19.10 -1.19
N LEU A 97 -10.10 -19.47 -1.92
CA LEU A 97 -10.08 -20.72 -2.68
C LEU A 97 -9.63 -21.91 -1.84
N ARG A 98 -9.31 -21.70 -0.55
CA ARG A 98 -8.59 -22.64 0.32
C ARG A 98 -7.39 -23.27 -0.41
N LEU A 99 -6.83 -22.54 -1.38
CA LEU A 99 -5.71 -23.01 -2.18
C LEU A 99 -4.51 -23.01 -1.25
N GLU A 100 -4.05 -24.20 -0.92
CA GLU A 100 -2.65 -24.39 -0.64
C GLU A 100 -1.91 -24.15 -1.96
N PHE A 101 -1.64 -22.88 -2.27
CA PHE A 101 -0.68 -22.57 -3.31
C PHE A 101 0.57 -23.41 -3.02
N ARG A 102 1.01 -24.23 -3.97
CA ARG A 102 2.30 -24.91 -3.79
C ARG A 102 3.32 -23.82 -3.44
N LYS A 103 4.17 -24.08 -2.45
CA LYS A 103 5.21 -23.15 -2.01
C LYS A 103 5.99 -22.58 -3.21
N CYS A 104 6.21 -23.39 -4.25
CA CYS A 104 6.82 -22.98 -5.51
C CYS A 104 6.04 -21.89 -6.26
N TYR A 105 4.72 -21.99 -6.40
CA TYR A 105 3.92 -20.96 -7.09
C TYR A 105 3.90 -19.65 -6.29
N THR A 106 3.80 -19.74 -4.97
CA THR A 106 3.86 -18.54 -4.12
C THR A 106 5.23 -17.88 -4.23
N ALA A 107 6.32 -18.66 -4.15
CA ALA A 107 7.68 -18.15 -4.29
C ALA A 107 7.92 -17.52 -5.66
N ALA A 108 7.42 -18.14 -6.74
CA ALA A 108 7.50 -17.58 -8.09
C ALA A 108 6.72 -16.27 -8.21
N TRP A 109 5.50 -16.20 -7.64
CA TRP A 109 4.70 -14.98 -7.64
C TRP A 109 5.35 -13.86 -6.83
N VAL A 110 5.89 -14.17 -5.65
CA VAL A 110 6.65 -13.22 -4.83
C VAL A 110 7.89 -12.72 -5.58
N GLY A 111 8.64 -13.63 -6.20
CA GLY A 111 9.77 -13.28 -7.06
C GLY A 111 9.35 -12.35 -8.20
N ALA A 112 8.23 -12.64 -8.86
CA ALA A 112 7.70 -11.81 -9.94
C ALA A 112 7.33 -10.40 -9.46
N VAL A 113 6.66 -10.27 -8.30
CA VAL A 113 6.31 -8.96 -7.72
C VAL A 113 7.57 -8.15 -7.40
N TRP A 114 8.57 -8.77 -6.78
CA TRP A 114 9.85 -8.10 -6.47
C TRP A 114 10.63 -7.73 -7.74
N LEU A 115 10.73 -8.63 -8.71
CA LEU A 115 11.42 -8.37 -9.97
C LEU A 115 10.73 -7.26 -10.77
N LEU A 116 9.41 -7.30 -10.89
CA LEU A 116 8.63 -6.24 -11.55
C LEU A 116 8.81 -4.89 -10.83
N GLY A 117 8.75 -4.91 -9.51
CA GLY A 117 8.97 -3.73 -8.68
C GLY A 117 10.36 -3.13 -8.84
N ALA A 118 11.40 -3.96 -8.77
CA ALA A 118 12.80 -3.54 -8.78
C ALA A 118 13.34 -3.23 -10.19
N LEU A 119 12.95 -4.00 -11.21
CA LEU A 119 13.53 -3.91 -12.57
C LEU A 119 12.67 -3.10 -13.54
N VAL A 120 11.38 -2.91 -13.27
CA VAL A 120 10.49 -2.19 -14.18
C VAL A 120 9.96 -0.92 -13.51
N ILE A 121 9.26 -1.05 -12.39
CA ILE A 121 8.58 0.08 -11.76
C ILE A 121 9.60 1.09 -11.21
N THR A 122 10.61 0.62 -10.46
CA THR A 122 11.61 1.51 -9.85
C THR A 122 12.41 2.29 -10.91
N PRO A 123 12.98 1.68 -11.97
CA PRO A 123 13.72 2.41 -12.99
C PRO A 123 12.83 3.39 -13.78
N VAL A 124 11.58 3.02 -14.08
CA VAL A 124 10.62 3.93 -14.71
C VAL A 124 10.38 5.15 -13.82
N LEU A 125 10.10 4.97 -12.53
CA LEU A 125 9.88 6.09 -11.62
C LEU A 125 11.15 6.96 -11.43
N LEU A 126 12.34 6.35 -11.37
CA LEU A 126 13.60 7.08 -11.21
C LEU A 126 14.03 7.84 -12.46
N SER A 127 13.74 7.29 -13.65
CA SER A 127 14.01 7.94 -14.93
C SER A 127 13.07 9.10 -15.19
N TYR A 128 11.85 9.01 -14.66
CA TYR A 128 10.80 9.94 -14.98
C TYR A 128 10.65 11.08 -13.97
N TYR A 129 10.86 10.83 -12.67
CA TYR A 129 10.76 11.89 -11.66
C TYR A 129 11.97 12.84 -11.67
N GLY A 130 11.72 14.15 -11.76
CA GLY A 130 12.74 15.19 -11.57
C GLY A 130 13.68 15.36 -12.75
N THR A 131 13.21 15.13 -13.98
CA THR A 131 13.92 15.37 -15.25
C THR A 131 13.56 16.72 -15.86
N SER A 132 12.44 17.33 -15.47
CA SER A 132 12.02 18.63 -16.01
C SER A 132 12.73 19.82 -15.33
N LYS A 133 13.21 20.80 -16.11
CA LYS A 133 13.89 22.03 -15.61
C LYS A 133 12.91 23.22 -15.49
N PRO A 134 13.12 24.20 -14.57
CA PRO A 134 14.16 24.27 -13.54
C PRO A 134 13.55 24.03 -12.14
N HIS A 135 13.70 22.83 -11.59
CA HIS A 135 13.43 22.62 -10.17
C HIS A 135 14.51 23.31 -9.33
N LYS A 136 14.10 24.07 -8.30
CA LYS A 136 15.05 24.53 -7.29
C LYS A 136 15.63 23.32 -6.56
N PRO A 137 16.93 23.29 -6.23
CA PRO A 137 17.55 22.17 -5.53
C PRO A 137 16.88 21.84 -4.18
N SER A 138 16.18 22.82 -3.59
CA SER A 138 15.47 22.75 -2.31
C SER A 138 14.05 22.17 -2.42
N GLU A 139 13.50 21.98 -3.61
CA GLU A 139 12.13 21.49 -3.81
C GLU A 139 12.12 20.02 -4.22
N CYS A 140 11.26 19.21 -3.59
CA CYS A 140 11.06 17.79 -3.86
C CYS A 140 9.56 17.47 -3.86
N PHE A 141 9.16 16.36 -4.50
CA PHE A 141 7.78 15.88 -4.62
C PHE A 141 6.85 16.67 -5.57
N GLN A 142 7.37 17.63 -6.33
CA GLN A 142 6.57 18.40 -7.30
C GLN A 142 6.65 17.83 -8.74
N PHE A 143 6.27 16.57 -8.95
CA PHE A 143 6.44 15.86 -10.23
C PHE A 143 5.32 16.04 -11.27
N HIS A 144 4.71 17.22 -11.30
CA HIS A 144 3.45 17.48 -12.01
C HIS A 144 3.61 17.46 -13.52
N ARG A 145 4.71 18.05 -14.02
CA ARG A 145 4.97 18.17 -15.46
C ARG A 145 5.22 16.81 -16.08
N GLU A 146 5.91 15.97 -15.34
CA GLU A 146 6.16 14.60 -15.73
C GLU A 146 4.84 13.83 -15.72
N LEU A 147 3.98 14.03 -14.72
CA LEU A 147 2.69 13.35 -14.66
C LEU A 147 1.72 13.66 -15.83
N GLN A 148 1.97 14.70 -16.61
CA GLN A 148 1.12 15.12 -17.74
C GLN A 148 1.42 14.44 -19.07
N GLU A 149 2.53 13.70 -19.22
CA GLU A 149 2.74 13.01 -20.50
C GLU A 149 1.70 11.90 -20.68
N ALA A 150 1.18 11.79 -21.90
CA ALA A 150 0.02 10.96 -22.22
C ALA A 150 0.19 9.50 -21.77
N HIS A 151 1.40 8.96 -21.86
CA HIS A 151 1.69 7.58 -21.47
C HIS A 151 1.57 7.38 -19.94
N MET A 152 1.99 8.35 -19.13
CA MET A 152 1.84 8.26 -17.67
C MET A 152 0.40 8.48 -17.24
N VAL A 153 -0.30 9.42 -17.88
CA VAL A 153 -1.74 9.62 -17.64
C VAL A 153 -2.50 8.31 -17.91
N MET A 154 -2.24 7.69 -19.06
CA MET A 154 -2.84 6.40 -19.42
C MET A 154 -2.47 5.30 -18.43
N ALA A 155 -1.19 5.19 -18.05
CA ALA A 155 -0.74 4.21 -17.06
C ALA A 155 -1.43 4.40 -15.70
N ASN A 156 -1.56 5.64 -15.20
CA ASN A 156 -2.27 5.93 -13.96
C ASN A 156 -3.74 5.50 -14.06
N TYR A 157 -4.45 5.84 -15.14
CA TYR A 157 -5.85 5.43 -15.32
C TYR A 157 -6.01 3.91 -15.40
N CYS A 158 -5.14 3.22 -16.14
CA CYS A 158 -5.15 1.76 -16.20
C CYS A 158 -4.93 1.12 -14.83
N LEU A 159 -3.95 1.61 -14.05
CA LEU A 159 -3.66 1.12 -12.70
C LEU A 159 -4.83 1.36 -11.75
N ILE A 160 -5.43 2.57 -11.78
CA ILE A 160 -6.62 2.90 -10.99
C ILE A 160 -7.79 1.98 -11.37
N GLY A 161 -8.04 1.78 -12.67
CA GLY A 161 -9.10 0.90 -13.17
C GLY A 161 -8.92 -0.55 -12.72
N ILE A 162 -7.70 -1.09 -12.83
CA ILE A 162 -7.36 -2.44 -12.35
C ILE A 162 -7.59 -2.54 -10.84
N LEU A 163 -7.09 -1.58 -10.06
CA LEU A 163 -7.24 -1.59 -8.61
C LEU A 163 -8.71 -1.58 -8.19
N VAL A 164 -9.51 -0.69 -8.76
CA VAL A 164 -10.95 -0.58 -8.46
C VAL A 164 -11.69 -1.85 -8.86
N ALA A 165 -11.44 -2.38 -10.06
CA ALA A 165 -12.08 -3.61 -10.55
C ALA A 165 -11.76 -4.81 -9.64
N VAL A 166 -10.48 -5.01 -9.30
CA VAL A 166 -10.05 -6.09 -8.42
C VAL A 166 -10.64 -5.93 -7.01
N CYS A 167 -10.62 -4.72 -6.45
CA CYS A 167 -11.23 -4.45 -5.14
C CYS A 167 -12.73 -4.76 -5.13
N ALA A 168 -13.46 -4.33 -6.16
CA ALA A 168 -14.89 -4.57 -6.27
C ALA A 168 -15.20 -6.08 -6.35
N VAL A 169 -14.51 -6.81 -7.24
CA VAL A 169 -14.69 -8.26 -7.40
C VAL A 169 -14.37 -9.00 -6.10
N LEU A 170 -13.23 -8.72 -5.47
CA LEU A 170 -12.84 -9.38 -4.22
C LEU A 170 -13.80 -9.08 -3.08
N THR A 171 -14.30 -7.83 -2.99
CA THR A 171 -15.28 -7.43 -1.96
C THR A 171 -16.57 -8.21 -2.13
N VAL A 172 -17.12 -8.27 -3.34
CA VAL A 172 -18.38 -8.99 -3.63
C VAL A 172 -18.24 -10.48 -3.31
N ILE A 173 -17.14 -11.11 -3.74
CA ILE A 173 -16.89 -12.53 -3.47
C ILE A 173 -16.76 -12.78 -1.97
N GLN A 174 -15.95 -11.97 -1.26
CA GLN A 174 -15.75 -12.13 0.18
C GLN A 174 -17.02 -11.92 0.99
N LEU A 175 -17.81 -10.89 0.69
CA LEU A 175 -19.10 -10.68 1.35
C LEU A 175 -20.05 -11.86 1.12
N THR A 176 -20.09 -12.40 -0.09
CA THR A 176 -20.90 -13.60 -0.41
C THR A 176 -20.45 -14.81 0.41
N VAL A 177 -19.15 -15.05 0.53
CA VAL A 177 -18.59 -16.16 1.32
C VAL A 177 -18.88 -15.96 2.80
N ILE A 178 -18.64 -14.76 3.35
CA ILE A 178 -18.92 -14.42 4.74
C ILE A 178 -20.40 -14.61 5.06
N TYR A 179 -21.29 -14.15 4.18
CA TYR A 179 -22.73 -14.32 4.35
C TYR A 179 -23.11 -15.81 4.40
N ARG A 180 -22.63 -16.63 3.45
CA ARG A 180 -22.89 -18.08 3.44
C ARG A 180 -22.39 -18.77 4.70
N VAL A 181 -21.18 -18.42 5.15
CA VAL A 181 -20.58 -18.98 6.37
C VAL A 181 -21.34 -18.53 7.62
N ALA A 182 -21.76 -17.27 7.68
CA ALA A 182 -22.55 -16.74 8.79
C ALA A 182 -23.92 -17.43 8.91
N VAL A 183 -24.62 -17.64 7.80
CA VAL A 183 -25.90 -18.36 7.78
C VAL A 183 -25.70 -19.82 8.19
N LYS A 184 -24.65 -20.48 7.70
CA LYS A 184 -24.36 -21.90 8.02
C LYS A 184 -24.08 -22.14 9.50
N TYR A 185 -23.40 -21.20 10.16
CA TYR A 185 -22.95 -21.32 11.55
C TYR A 185 -23.80 -20.51 12.54
N TRP A 186 -24.96 -20.02 12.12
CA TRP A 186 -25.88 -19.31 12.99
C TRP A 186 -26.46 -20.26 14.06
N PRO A 187 -26.53 -19.86 15.35
CA PRO A 187 -26.16 -18.56 15.93
C PRO A 187 -24.71 -18.45 16.44
N ASP A 188 -23.98 -19.56 16.57
CA ASP A 188 -22.64 -19.59 17.18
C ASP A 188 -21.50 -19.25 16.18
N ILE A 189 -21.66 -18.16 15.44
CA ILE A 189 -20.78 -17.82 14.30
C ILE A 189 -19.31 -17.61 14.72
N SER A 190 -19.09 -16.97 15.88
CA SER A 190 -17.76 -16.55 16.35
C SER A 190 -16.87 -17.70 16.85
N SER A 191 -17.46 -18.84 17.21
CA SER A 191 -16.70 -20.01 17.66
C SER A 191 -16.04 -20.74 16.49
N HIS A 192 -16.56 -20.58 15.27
CA HIS A 192 -16.08 -21.31 14.11
C HIS A 192 -14.84 -20.68 13.46
N VAL A 193 -13.80 -21.50 13.32
CA VAL A 193 -12.50 -21.13 12.73
C VAL A 193 -12.63 -20.61 11.30
N GLU A 194 -13.55 -21.19 10.51
CA GLU A 194 -13.78 -20.77 9.12
C GLU A 194 -14.27 -19.32 9.02
N PHE A 195 -15.22 -18.91 9.86
CA PHE A 195 -15.71 -17.53 9.90
C PHE A 195 -14.60 -16.57 10.32
N ARG A 196 -13.87 -16.89 11.40
CA ARG A 196 -12.75 -16.07 11.87
C ARG A 196 -11.67 -15.90 10.80
N ALA A 197 -11.40 -16.94 10.01
CA ALA A 197 -10.44 -16.87 8.91
C ALA A 197 -10.91 -15.94 7.78
N GLN A 198 -12.20 -15.99 7.39
CA GLN A 198 -12.75 -15.09 6.36
C GLN A 198 -12.86 -13.65 6.85
N ALA A 199 -13.27 -13.42 8.10
CA ALA A 199 -13.27 -12.09 8.71
C ALA A 199 -11.87 -11.46 8.73
N LYS A 200 -10.83 -12.23 9.09
CA LYS A 200 -9.43 -11.80 9.00
C LYS A 200 -8.96 -11.52 7.57
N SER A 201 -9.51 -12.23 6.57
CA SER A 201 -9.22 -11.95 5.16
C SER A 201 -9.89 -10.65 4.69
N PHE A 202 -11.14 -10.41 5.13
CA PHE A 202 -11.88 -9.19 4.81
C PHE A 202 -11.24 -7.93 5.41
N PHE A 203 -10.55 -8.06 6.55
CA PHE A 203 -9.77 -6.97 7.13
C PHE A 203 -8.79 -6.33 6.12
N PHE A 204 -8.08 -7.12 5.31
CA PHE A 204 -7.15 -6.59 4.30
C PHE A 204 -7.88 -5.86 3.15
N ILE A 205 -9.11 -6.25 2.82
CA ILE A 205 -9.97 -5.51 1.88
C ILE A 205 -10.33 -4.15 2.49
N LEU A 206 -10.76 -4.13 3.76
CA LEU A 206 -11.10 -2.89 4.44
C LEU A 206 -9.91 -1.92 4.50
N VAL A 207 -8.71 -2.43 4.83
CA VAL A 207 -7.48 -1.62 4.81
C VAL A 207 -7.23 -1.03 3.42
N THR A 208 -7.39 -1.82 2.36
CA THR A 208 -7.24 -1.35 0.98
C THR A 208 -8.27 -0.26 0.65
N LEU A 209 -9.54 -0.49 0.98
CA LEU A 209 -10.62 0.44 0.68
C LEU A 209 -10.42 1.77 1.40
N VAL A 210 -10.06 1.73 2.67
CA VAL A 210 -9.83 2.93 3.48
C VAL A 210 -8.55 3.63 3.07
N CYS A 211 -7.42 2.95 2.99
CA CYS A 211 -6.12 3.61 2.83
C CYS A 211 -5.81 3.98 1.37
N PHE A 212 -6.19 3.16 0.38
CA PHE A 212 -5.74 3.36 -1.00
C PHE A 212 -6.80 4.04 -1.88
N THR A 213 -8.08 3.70 -1.74
CA THR A 213 -9.14 4.25 -2.60
C THR A 213 -9.23 5.78 -2.59
N PRO A 214 -9.14 6.48 -1.43
CA PRO A 214 -9.23 7.94 -1.42
C PRO A 214 -8.17 8.61 -2.28
N HIS A 215 -6.94 8.08 -2.24
CA HIS A 215 -5.86 8.56 -3.10
C HIS A 215 -6.16 8.34 -4.57
N HIS A 216 -6.61 7.15 -4.97
CA HIS A 216 -6.88 6.84 -6.37
C HIS A 216 -8.06 7.66 -6.93
N VAL A 217 -9.11 7.85 -6.14
CA VAL A 217 -10.25 8.70 -6.52
C VAL A 217 -9.80 10.16 -6.67
N PHE A 218 -9.06 10.69 -5.71
CA PHE A 218 -8.55 12.05 -5.80
C PHE A 218 -7.53 12.21 -6.93
N ARG A 219 -6.75 11.16 -7.22
CA ARG A 219 -5.75 11.18 -8.30
C ARG A 219 -6.39 11.36 -9.67
N VAL A 220 -7.55 10.75 -9.92
CA VAL A 220 -8.34 11.00 -11.14
C VAL A 220 -8.71 12.48 -11.24
N TYR A 221 -9.29 13.02 -10.17
CA TYR A 221 -9.68 14.43 -10.12
C TYR A 221 -8.49 15.37 -10.32
N TYR A 222 -7.35 15.06 -9.68
CA TYR A 222 -6.12 15.81 -9.77
C TYR A 222 -5.55 15.84 -11.18
N ILE A 223 -5.48 14.69 -11.88
CA ILE A 223 -4.97 14.62 -13.26
C ILE A 223 -5.85 15.46 -14.20
N GLN A 224 -7.17 15.47 -14.01
CA GLN A 224 -8.10 16.23 -14.84
C GLN A 224 -8.05 17.75 -14.59
N ASN A 225 -7.83 18.17 -13.35
CA ASN A 225 -7.99 19.57 -12.93
C ASN A 225 -6.67 20.27 -12.60
N TYR A 226 -5.52 19.60 -12.74
CA TYR A 226 -4.22 20.18 -12.40
C TYR A 226 -3.90 21.48 -13.16
N SER A 227 -4.33 21.63 -14.42
CA SER A 227 -4.09 22.87 -15.19
C SER A 227 -4.73 24.12 -14.56
N LEU A 228 -5.68 23.92 -13.64
CA LEU A 228 -6.37 24.98 -12.91
C LEU A 228 -5.74 25.27 -11.53
N ASP A 229 -4.74 24.50 -11.09
CA ASP A 229 -4.11 24.60 -9.76
C ASP A 229 -3.09 25.75 -9.66
N LYS A 230 -3.58 26.99 -9.72
CA LYS A 230 -2.73 28.19 -9.61
C LYS A 230 -2.11 28.35 -8.21
N ASP A 231 -2.78 27.88 -7.18
CA ASP A 231 -2.40 28.05 -5.76
C ASP A 231 -1.64 26.84 -5.17
N HIS A 232 -1.33 25.81 -5.95
CA HIS A 232 -0.75 24.54 -5.46
C HIS A 232 -1.58 23.84 -4.37
N LYS A 233 -2.89 24.10 -4.32
CA LYS A 233 -3.81 23.49 -3.34
C LYS A 233 -4.12 22.05 -3.73
N LEU A 234 -4.34 21.78 -5.02
CA LEU A 234 -4.59 20.42 -5.50
C LEU A 234 -3.38 19.52 -5.28
N LEU A 235 -2.17 20.04 -5.47
CA LEU A 235 -0.93 19.37 -5.09
C LEU A 235 -0.92 18.98 -3.60
N LEU A 236 -1.19 19.94 -2.71
CA LEU A 236 -1.19 19.68 -1.27
C LEU A 236 -2.20 18.59 -0.91
N TYR A 237 -3.41 18.63 -1.47
CA TYR A 237 -4.40 17.58 -1.25
C TYR A 237 -3.92 16.22 -1.78
N ASN A 238 -3.32 16.17 -2.98
CA ASN A 238 -2.76 14.93 -3.52
C ASN A 238 -1.70 14.34 -2.58
N GLU A 239 -0.80 15.17 -2.03
CA GLU A 239 0.19 14.71 -1.03
C GLU A 239 -0.47 14.27 0.28
N VAL A 240 -1.57 14.91 0.72
CA VAL A 240 -2.32 14.50 1.91
C VAL A 240 -2.95 13.12 1.70
N PHE A 241 -3.60 12.90 0.56
CA PHE A 241 -4.16 11.58 0.24
C PHE A 241 -3.07 10.53 0.05
N LEU A 242 -1.92 10.90 -0.52
CA LEU A 242 -0.77 10.01 -0.62
C LEU A 242 -0.19 9.68 0.76
N ALA A 243 -0.10 10.64 1.68
CA ALA A 243 0.29 10.38 3.06
C ALA A 243 -0.72 9.47 3.76
N PHE A 244 -2.00 9.59 3.45
CA PHE A 244 -3.04 8.72 4.00
C PHE A 244 -2.84 7.24 3.59
N THR A 245 -2.32 6.95 2.40
CA THR A 245 -2.02 5.56 2.01
C THR A 245 -1.00 4.91 2.94
N THR A 246 -0.07 5.69 3.52
CA THR A 246 0.94 5.17 4.45
C THR A 246 0.36 4.62 5.74
N MET A 247 -0.84 5.06 6.12
CA MET A 247 -1.55 4.55 7.31
C MET A 247 -1.87 3.06 7.20
N CYS A 248 -1.78 2.47 6.00
CA CYS A 248 -1.95 1.04 5.84
C CYS A 248 -0.91 0.23 6.63
N CYS A 249 0.25 0.78 7.01
CA CYS A 249 1.23 0.07 7.83
C CYS A 249 0.77 -0.20 9.28
N LEU A 250 -0.35 0.40 9.68
CA LEU A 250 -1.03 0.09 10.94
C LEU A 250 -1.77 -1.25 10.87
N ASP A 251 -1.91 -1.84 9.69
CA ASP A 251 -2.56 -3.12 9.48
C ASP A 251 -1.95 -4.24 10.32
N MET A 252 -0.62 -4.30 10.43
CA MET A 252 0.09 -5.30 11.23
C MET A 252 -0.24 -5.15 12.72
N LEU A 253 -0.33 -3.92 13.21
CA LEU A 253 -0.71 -3.64 14.60
C LEU A 253 -2.16 -4.07 14.87
N CYS A 254 -3.08 -3.67 13.99
CA CYS A 254 -4.49 -4.05 14.07
C CYS A 254 -4.69 -5.57 13.93
N PHE A 255 -3.94 -6.22 13.05
CA PHE A 255 -4.00 -7.66 12.83
C PHE A 255 -3.52 -8.44 14.06
N VAL A 256 -2.44 -7.98 14.71
CA VAL A 256 -1.97 -8.59 15.97
C VAL A 256 -2.98 -8.38 17.09
N ALA A 257 -3.55 -7.18 17.23
CA ALA A 257 -4.57 -6.88 18.24
C ALA A 257 -5.86 -7.71 18.05
N GLY A 258 -6.28 -7.92 16.79
CA GLY A 258 -7.41 -8.76 16.43
C GLY A 258 -7.15 -10.27 16.54
N ILE A 259 -5.90 -10.71 16.76
CA ILE A 259 -5.58 -12.12 17.07
C ILE A 259 -5.63 -12.40 18.57
N SER A 260 -5.45 -11.39 19.42
CA SER A 260 -5.48 -11.55 20.89
C SER A 260 -6.88 -11.77 21.49
N HIS A 261 -7.94 -11.78 20.68
CA HIS A 261 -9.33 -12.10 21.03
C HIS A 261 -9.88 -13.22 20.12
#